data_AF-X8BF40-F1
#
_entry.id   AF-X8BF40-F1
#
_cell.length_a   1.000
_cell.length_b   1.000
_cell.length_c   1.000
_cell.angle_alpha   90.00
_cell.angle_beta   90.00
_cell.angle_gamma   90.00
#
_symmetry.space_group_name_H-M   'P 1'
#
loop_
_entity.id
_entity.type
_entity.pdbx_description
1 polymer ?
#
loop_
_entity_poly.entity_id
_entity_poly.type
_entity_poly.pdbx_seq_one_letter_code
_entity_poly.pdbx_strand_id
1 'polypeptide(L)'
;MVQLKYISVEQLIVEAGGDPWSINDSLQQGRPAQIASLAQAFHSAGQSTEEANTTFNQAKQRFEKAWNRENDQHPINDSDEVQRVTQTLKLQGTQLGQIGTDLETIAASLAEAQKSSDWYIAALDHDLQAIDAEIGKRSLANKTLRVCVTKPSRSQGLHWRKSSISVTGIQAPCSRRCLGCEPMAVTRWRSKNSTRRIHLA
;
A
#
# COMPACT_ATOMS: atom_id res chain seq x y z
N MET A 1 -1.35 -8.04 -7.18
CA MET A 1 -1.16 -6.96 -8.17
C MET A 1 -2.51 -6.55 -8.72
N VAL A 2 -2.83 -5.26 -8.63
CA VAL A 2 -4.09 -4.68 -9.09
C VAL A 2 -4.20 -4.74 -10.62
N GLN A 3 -5.41 -4.99 -11.14
CA GLN A 3 -5.69 -4.98 -12.58
C GLN A 3 -6.60 -3.79 -12.91
N LEU A 4 -6.07 -2.84 -13.67
CA LEU A 4 -6.77 -1.61 -14.10
C LEU A 4 -6.88 -1.61 -15.64
N LYS A 5 -8.00 -1.15 -16.19
CA LYS A 5 -8.29 -1.20 -17.64
C LYS A 5 -8.12 0.13 -18.35
N TYR A 6 -8.40 1.22 -17.65
CA TYR A 6 -8.41 2.59 -18.16
C TYR A 6 -7.30 3.45 -17.55
N ILE A 7 -6.73 3.02 -16.42
CA ILE A 7 -5.60 3.66 -15.75
C ILE A 7 -4.32 2.84 -15.98
N SER A 8 -3.22 3.53 -16.34
CA SER A 8 -1.91 2.91 -16.49
C SER A 8 -1.14 2.95 -15.18
N VAL A 9 -0.87 1.78 -14.59
CA VAL A 9 -0.09 1.63 -13.35
C VAL A 9 1.30 2.25 -13.48
N GLU A 10 1.99 2.01 -14.60
CA GLU A 10 3.33 2.57 -14.87
C GLU A 10 3.37 4.11 -14.81
N GLN A 11 2.29 4.77 -15.28
CA GLN A 11 2.23 6.23 -15.24
C GLN A 11 2.02 6.73 -13.82
N LEU A 12 1.19 6.05 -13.04
CA LEU A 12 1.01 6.39 -11.62
C LEU A 12 2.32 6.26 -10.83
N ILE A 13 3.11 5.21 -11.10
CA ILE A 13 4.41 5.00 -10.46
C ILE A 13 5.37 6.16 -10.77
N VAL A 14 5.45 6.57 -12.04
CA VAL A 14 6.29 7.69 -12.47
C VAL A 14 5.84 9.00 -11.82
N GLU A 15 4.54 9.29 -11.82
CA GLU A 15 3.99 10.53 -11.23
C GLU A 15 4.10 10.56 -9.70
N ALA A 16 4.00 9.39 -9.04
CA ALA A 16 4.18 9.26 -7.60
C ALA A 16 5.66 9.33 -7.16
N GLY A 17 6.60 9.24 -8.11
CA GLY A 17 8.04 9.26 -7.83
C GLY A 17 8.57 7.97 -7.19
N GLY A 18 7.82 6.86 -7.25
CA GLY A 18 8.19 5.58 -6.67
C GLY A 18 7.09 4.52 -6.83
N ASP A 19 7.48 3.24 -6.79
CA ASP A 19 6.55 2.11 -6.87
C ASP A 19 6.10 1.68 -5.45
N PRO A 20 4.85 2.00 -5.05
CA PRO A 20 4.34 1.64 -3.73
C PRO A 20 4.21 0.13 -3.53
N TRP A 21 3.91 -0.64 -4.58
CA TRP A 21 3.82 -2.10 -4.48
C TRP A 21 5.20 -2.72 -4.31
N SER A 22 6.21 -2.25 -5.04
CA SER A 22 7.59 -2.72 -4.84
C SER A 22 8.13 -2.35 -3.45
N ILE A 23 7.78 -1.17 -2.92
CA ILE A 23 8.18 -0.79 -1.55
C ILE A 23 7.51 -1.71 -0.53
N ASN A 24 6.21 -1.97 -0.67
CA ASN A 24 5.51 -2.92 0.19
C ASN A 24 6.13 -4.32 0.09
N ASP A 25 6.36 -4.84 -1.11
CA ASP A 25 6.98 -6.14 -1.31
C ASP A 25 8.35 -6.24 -0.64
N SER A 26 9.16 -5.18 -0.72
CA SER A 26 10.45 -5.13 -0.02
C SER A 26 10.30 -5.15 1.51
N LEU A 27 9.29 -4.47 2.04
CA LEU A 27 8.98 -4.45 3.46
C LEU A 27 8.45 -5.81 3.95
N GLN A 28 7.59 -6.47 3.17
CA GLN A 28 7.02 -7.78 3.48
C GLN A 28 8.04 -8.92 3.45
N GLN A 29 9.17 -8.75 2.75
CA GLN A 29 10.29 -9.70 2.82
C GLN A 29 10.99 -9.72 4.19
N GLY A 30 10.75 -8.71 5.02
CA GLY A 30 11.21 -8.66 6.40
C GLY A 30 10.71 -9.87 7.22
N ARG A 31 11.55 -10.37 8.14
CA ARG A 31 11.27 -11.58 8.94
C ARG A 31 11.18 -11.26 10.44
N PRO A 32 10.15 -10.54 10.90
CA PRO A 32 10.05 -10.10 12.30
C PRO A 32 10.09 -11.28 13.28
N ALA A 33 9.44 -12.41 12.96
CA ALA A 33 9.45 -13.60 13.80
C ALA A 33 10.86 -14.19 14.05
N GLN A 34 11.77 -14.05 13.08
CA GLN A 34 13.15 -14.51 13.28
C GLN A 34 13.94 -13.57 14.19
N ILE A 35 13.72 -12.26 14.05
CA ILE A 35 14.34 -11.25 14.90
C ILE A 35 13.85 -11.44 16.34
N ALA A 36 12.55 -11.69 16.54
CA ALA A 36 11.98 -12.00 17.85
C ALA A 36 12.55 -13.30 18.46
N SER A 37 12.74 -14.34 17.64
CA SER A 37 13.39 -15.57 18.12
C SER A 37 14.84 -15.33 18.58
N LEU A 38 15.59 -14.47 17.88
CA LEU A 38 16.93 -14.07 18.27
C LEU A 38 16.91 -13.21 19.55
N ALA A 39 15.99 -12.26 19.61
CA ALA A 39 15.74 -11.41 20.78
C ALA A 39 15.51 -12.24 22.03
N GLN A 40 14.64 -13.25 21.94
CA GLN A 40 14.35 -14.18 23.03
C GLN A 40 15.61 -14.95 23.46
N ALA A 41 16.43 -15.42 22.53
CA ALA A 41 17.66 -16.13 22.85
C ALA A 41 18.66 -15.24 23.63
N PHE A 42 18.85 -13.98 23.21
CA PHE A 42 19.70 -13.02 23.93
C PHE A 42 19.15 -12.67 25.31
N HIS A 43 17.83 -12.49 25.39
CA HIS A 43 17.16 -12.21 26.66
C HIS A 43 17.32 -13.38 27.66
N SER A 44 17.10 -14.62 27.21
CA SER A 44 17.31 -15.82 28.01
C SER A 44 18.78 -15.98 28.43
N ALA A 45 19.74 -15.70 27.54
CA ALA A 45 21.16 -15.74 27.88
C ALA A 45 21.54 -14.71 28.97
N GLY A 46 20.96 -13.49 28.90
CA GLY A 46 21.10 -12.47 29.93
C GLY A 46 20.55 -12.95 31.28
N GLN A 47 19.34 -13.53 31.30
CA GLN A 47 18.73 -14.09 32.52
C GLN A 47 19.59 -15.21 33.14
N SER A 48 20.05 -16.18 32.34
CA SER A 48 20.92 -17.25 32.83
C SER A 48 22.24 -16.73 33.41
N THR A 49 22.78 -15.64 32.85
CA THR A 49 24.00 -15.01 33.39
C THR A 49 23.74 -14.37 34.76
N GLU A 50 22.60 -13.72 34.95
CA GLU A 50 22.22 -13.11 36.24
C GLU A 50 21.93 -14.19 37.30
N GLU A 51 21.28 -15.30 36.93
CA GLU A 51 21.05 -16.45 37.80
C GLU A 51 22.37 -17.13 38.21
N ALA A 52 23.29 -17.31 37.26
CA ALA A 52 24.62 -17.86 37.52
C ALA A 52 25.42 -16.95 38.47
N ASN A 53 25.38 -15.64 38.25
CA ASN A 53 26.01 -14.64 39.11
C ASN A 53 25.41 -14.67 40.53
N THR A 54 24.09 -14.77 40.65
CA THR A 54 23.39 -14.91 41.94
C THR A 54 23.84 -16.17 42.68
N THR A 55 23.90 -17.30 41.98
CA THR A 55 24.34 -18.59 42.55
C THR A 55 25.79 -18.55 42.99
N PHE A 56 26.67 -17.93 42.19
CA PHE A 56 28.08 -17.73 42.54
C PHE A 56 28.22 -16.87 43.80
N ASN A 57 27.49 -15.76 43.91
CA ASN A 57 27.51 -14.90 45.08
C ASN A 57 27.00 -15.62 46.35
N GLN A 58 25.97 -16.47 46.22
CA GLN A 58 25.51 -17.32 47.33
C GLN A 58 26.57 -18.34 47.75
N ALA A 59 27.25 -18.97 46.79
CA ALA A 59 28.34 -19.90 47.06
C ALA A 59 29.51 -19.20 47.78
N LYS A 60 29.89 -17.99 47.33
CA LYS A 60 30.87 -17.13 48.01
C LYS A 60 30.46 -16.87 49.46
N GLN A 61 29.22 -16.45 49.72
CA GLN A 61 28.74 -16.21 51.09
C GLN A 61 28.76 -17.47 51.98
N ARG A 62 28.45 -18.64 51.42
CA ARG A 62 28.51 -19.92 52.16
C ARG A 62 29.95 -20.29 52.49
N PHE A 63 30.87 -20.09 51.53
CA PHE A 63 32.29 -20.31 51.75
C PHE A 63 32.84 -19.41 52.86
N GLU A 64 32.56 -18.10 52.81
CA GLU A 64 33.00 -17.16 53.86
C GLU A 64 32.49 -17.53 55.26
N LYS A 65 31.26 -18.05 55.36
CA LYS A 65 30.68 -18.49 56.64
C LYS A 65 31.28 -19.80 57.16
N ALA A 66 31.72 -20.68 56.28
CA ALA A 66 32.27 -21.99 56.64
C ALA A 66 33.79 -21.97 56.85
N TRP A 67 34.49 -20.94 56.36
CA TRP A 67 35.94 -20.85 56.41
C TRP A 67 36.47 -20.38 57.77
N ASN A 68 37.36 -21.19 58.37
CA ASN A 68 38.04 -20.87 59.63
C ASN A 68 39.39 -20.16 59.35
N ARG A 69 39.59 -18.97 59.92
CA ARG A 69 40.71 -18.05 59.63
C ARG A 69 42.06 -18.42 60.28
N GLU A 70 42.39 -19.70 60.44
CA GLU A 70 43.55 -20.11 61.26
C GLU A 70 44.93 -19.92 60.60
N ASN A 71 45.03 -19.63 59.30
CA ASN A 71 46.31 -19.66 58.56
C ASN A 71 46.70 -18.38 57.81
N ASP A 72 46.06 -17.23 58.07
CA ASP A 72 46.37 -15.89 57.48
C ASP A 72 46.45 -15.79 55.94
N GLN A 73 46.23 -16.88 55.19
CA GLN A 73 46.14 -16.88 53.74
C GLN A 73 44.78 -16.34 53.29
N HIS A 74 44.82 -15.28 52.49
CA HIS A 74 43.64 -14.59 51.97
C HIS A 74 42.86 -15.51 51.02
N PRO A 75 41.52 -15.58 51.14
CA PRO A 75 40.71 -16.44 50.29
C PRO A 75 40.80 -16.01 48.82
N ILE A 76 40.67 -16.97 47.90
CA ILE A 76 40.65 -16.72 46.44
C ILE A 76 39.57 -15.69 46.04
N ASN A 77 38.52 -15.55 46.85
CA ASN A 77 37.43 -14.60 46.70
C ASN A 77 37.82 -13.12 46.86
N ASP A 78 38.97 -12.85 47.49
CA ASP A 78 39.53 -11.51 47.70
C ASP A 78 40.56 -11.15 46.63
N SER A 79 40.81 -12.05 45.67
CA SER A 79 41.61 -11.72 44.50
C SER A 79 40.90 -10.65 43.66
N ASP A 80 41.60 -9.54 43.42
CA ASP A 80 41.13 -8.44 42.56
C ASP A 80 40.69 -8.95 41.17
N GLU A 81 41.37 -9.97 40.66
CA GLU A 81 41.06 -10.58 39.36
C GLU A 81 39.67 -11.26 39.38
N VAL A 82 39.34 -11.97 40.47
CA VAL A 82 38.04 -12.64 40.64
C VAL A 82 36.93 -11.61 40.79
N GLN A 83 37.14 -10.56 41.59
CA GLN A 83 36.16 -9.48 41.75
C GLN A 83 35.91 -8.73 40.43
N ARG A 84 36.99 -8.44 39.69
CA ARG A 84 36.88 -7.80 38.37
C ARG A 84 36.12 -8.66 37.37
N VAL A 85 36.39 -9.97 37.33
CA VAL A 85 35.69 -10.91 36.44
C VAL A 85 34.21 -11.02 36.81
N THR A 86 33.87 -11.13 38.10
CA THR A 86 32.47 -11.15 38.55
C THR A 86 31.73 -9.88 38.15
N GLN A 87 32.34 -8.71 38.34
CA GLN A 87 31.72 -7.44 37.95
C GLN A 87 31.55 -7.33 36.43
N THR A 88 32.52 -7.81 35.65
CA THR A 88 32.46 -7.82 34.18
C THR A 88 31.35 -8.74 33.67
N LEU A 89 31.22 -9.94 34.23
CA LEU A 89 30.16 -10.89 33.86
C LEU A 89 28.77 -10.34 34.16
N LYS A 90 28.58 -9.63 35.27
CA LYS A 90 27.31 -8.98 35.62
C LYS A 90 26.94 -7.90 34.60
N LEU A 91 27.89 -7.04 34.24
CA LEU A 91 27.69 -6.00 33.23
C LEU A 91 27.33 -6.61 31.86
N GLN A 92 28.04 -7.68 31.47
CA GLN A 92 27.75 -8.41 30.23
C GLN A 92 26.36 -9.06 30.23
N GLY A 93 25.93 -9.68 31.33
CA GLY A 93 24.60 -10.26 31.46
C GLY A 93 23.49 -9.22 31.27
N THR A 94 23.67 -8.03 31.84
CA THR A 94 22.72 -6.91 31.69
C THR A 94 22.67 -6.42 30.24
N GLN A 95 23.83 -6.29 29.59
CA GLN A 95 23.93 -5.83 28.21
C GLN A 95 23.33 -6.83 27.22
N LEU A 96 23.50 -8.13 27.45
CA LEU A 96 22.86 -9.18 26.63
C LEU A 96 21.33 -9.14 26.75
N GLY A 97 20.82 -8.92 27.96
CA GLY A 97 19.39 -8.73 28.18
C GLY A 97 18.83 -7.51 27.43
N GLN A 98 19.56 -6.39 27.43
CA GLN A 98 19.19 -5.16 26.71
C GLN A 98 19.18 -5.38 25.19
N ILE A 99 20.19 -6.04 24.63
CA ILE A 99 20.21 -6.41 23.20
C ILE A 99 18.98 -7.24 22.84
N GLY A 100 18.59 -8.19 23.70
CA GLY A 100 17.35 -8.94 23.53
C GLY A 100 16.12 -8.03 23.45
N THR A 101 15.95 -7.11 24.40
CA THR A 101 14.83 -6.16 24.42
C THR A 101 14.81 -5.23 23.20
N ASP A 102 15.98 -4.75 22.76
CA ASP A 102 16.10 -3.88 21.59
C ASP A 102 15.71 -4.63 20.31
N LEU A 103 16.17 -5.86 20.15
CA LEU A 103 15.80 -6.71 19.01
C LEU A 103 14.30 -7.04 18.99
N GLU A 104 13.68 -7.28 20.15
CA GLU A 104 12.24 -7.50 20.24
C GLU A 104 11.46 -6.25 19.82
N THR A 105 11.93 -5.07 20.24
CA THR A 105 11.33 -3.78 19.84
C THR A 105 11.42 -3.58 18.32
N ILE A 106 12.58 -3.88 17.72
CA ILE A 106 12.76 -3.83 16.25
C ILE A 106 11.83 -4.81 15.55
N ALA A 107 11.70 -6.04 16.05
CA ALA A 107 10.81 -7.05 15.50
C ALA A 107 9.34 -6.59 15.53
N ALA A 108 8.91 -6.01 16.65
CA ALA A 108 7.57 -5.46 16.82
C ALA A 108 7.32 -4.28 15.87
N SER A 109 8.24 -3.31 15.79
CA SER A 109 8.11 -2.17 14.87
C SER A 109 8.08 -2.61 13.40
N LEU A 110 8.86 -3.63 13.01
CA LEU A 110 8.81 -4.18 11.66
C LEU A 110 7.46 -4.85 11.37
N ALA A 111 6.94 -5.66 12.30
CA ALA A 111 5.63 -6.29 12.14
C ALA A 111 4.49 -5.26 12.05
N GLU A 112 4.56 -4.18 12.82
CA GLU A 112 3.59 -3.08 12.76
C GLU A 112 3.68 -2.31 11.45
N ALA A 113 4.89 -2.05 10.95
CA ALA A 113 5.12 -1.43 9.65
C ALA A 113 4.57 -2.30 8.51
N GLN A 114 4.84 -3.61 8.53
CA GLN A 114 4.31 -4.57 7.55
C GLN A 114 2.78 -4.58 7.53
N LYS A 115 2.15 -4.66 8.72
CA LYS A 115 0.69 -4.64 8.85
C LYS A 115 0.08 -3.32 8.35
N SER A 116 0.69 -2.19 8.72
CA SER A 116 0.22 -0.87 8.30
C SER A 116 0.34 -0.71 6.79
N SER A 117 1.46 -1.14 6.20
CA SER A 117 1.71 -1.09 4.77
C SER A 117 0.70 -1.92 3.97
N ASP A 118 0.39 -3.14 4.41
CA ASP A 118 -0.65 -3.97 3.77
C ASP A 118 -2.01 -3.27 3.75
N TRP A 119 -2.36 -2.58 4.84
CA TRP A 119 -3.59 -1.79 4.89
C TRP A 119 -3.59 -0.65 3.88
N TYR A 120 -2.48 0.12 3.80
CA TYR A 120 -2.37 1.22 2.84
C TYR A 120 -2.42 0.72 1.39
N ILE A 121 -1.75 -0.39 1.06
CA ILE A 121 -1.79 -0.97 -0.29
C ILE A 121 -3.19 -1.47 -0.64
N ALA A 122 -3.88 -2.11 0.31
CA ALA A 122 -5.25 -2.56 0.08
C ALA A 122 -6.22 -1.38 -0.17
N ALA A 123 -6.06 -0.28 0.58
CA ALA A 123 -6.84 0.94 0.37
C ALA A 123 -6.52 1.59 -0.99
N LEU A 124 -5.24 1.69 -1.35
CA LEU A 124 -4.81 2.19 -2.66
C LEU A 124 -5.39 1.36 -3.81
N ASP A 125 -5.29 0.03 -3.73
CA ASP A 125 -5.82 -0.89 -4.74
C ASP A 125 -7.34 -0.73 -4.89
N HIS A 126 -8.07 -0.60 -3.77
CA HIS A 126 -9.50 -0.37 -3.78
C HIS A 126 -9.87 0.95 -4.46
N ASP A 127 -9.20 2.04 -4.11
CA ASP A 127 -9.47 3.37 -4.65
C ASP A 127 -9.16 3.42 -6.16
N LEU A 128 -8.04 2.84 -6.59
CA LEU A 128 -7.69 2.75 -8.01
C LEU A 128 -8.72 1.96 -8.81
N GLN A 129 -9.20 0.82 -8.27
CA GLN A 129 -10.27 0.04 -8.93
C GLN A 129 -11.58 0.84 -9.02
N ALA A 130 -11.94 1.59 -7.98
CA ALA A 130 -13.14 2.41 -7.98
C ALA A 130 -13.05 3.52 -9.04
N ILE A 131 -11.90 4.19 -9.14
CA ILE A 131 -11.66 5.23 -10.16
C ILE A 131 -11.68 4.62 -11.57
N ASP A 132 -11.00 3.48 -11.78
CA ASP A 132 -10.95 2.79 -13.07
C ASP A 132 -12.35 2.36 -13.55
N ALA A 133 -13.16 1.83 -12.63
CA ALA A 133 -14.54 1.45 -12.90
C ALA A 133 -15.42 2.66 -13.27
N GLU A 134 -15.25 3.81 -12.61
CA GLU A 134 -15.99 5.04 -12.91
C GLU A 134 -15.59 5.61 -14.28
N ILE A 135 -14.30 5.59 -14.62
CA ILE A 135 -13.83 5.95 -15.97
C ILE A 135 -14.48 5.04 -17.01
N GLY A 136 -14.51 3.73 -16.74
CA GLY A 136 -15.18 2.75 -17.60
C GLY A 136 -16.65 3.08 -17.83
N LYS A 137 -17.43 3.31 -16.78
CA LYS A 137 -18.85 3.69 -16.88
C LYS A 137 -19.06 4.94 -17.75
N ARG A 138 -18.26 5.99 -17.53
CA ARG A 138 -18.37 7.24 -18.30
C ARG A 138 -17.93 7.08 -19.75
N SER A 139 -16.90 6.28 -20.02
CA SER A 139 -16.43 6.00 -21.38
C SER A 139 -17.51 5.27 -22.21
N LEU A 140 -18.21 4.31 -21.59
CA LEU A 140 -19.32 3.58 -22.20
C LEU A 140 -20.53 4.49 -22.45
N ALA A 141 -20.86 5.37 -21.49
CA ALA A 141 -21.95 6.35 -21.63
C ALA A 141 -21.67 7.35 -22.77
N ASN A 142 -20.44 7.88 -22.88
CA ASN A 142 -20.05 8.79 -23.96
C ASN A 142 -20.13 8.10 -25.34
N LYS A 143 -19.66 6.85 -25.43
CA LYS A 143 -19.76 6.07 -26.68
C LYS A 143 -21.22 5.86 -27.09
N THR A 144 -22.12 5.66 -26.13
CA THR A 144 -23.56 5.53 -26.37
C THR A 144 -24.18 6.85 -26.84
N LEU A 145 -23.74 7.98 -26.29
CA LEU A 145 -24.20 9.32 -26.70
C LEU A 145 -23.82 9.67 -28.15
N ARG A 146 -22.64 9.22 -28.62
CA ARG A 146 -22.19 9.44 -30.01
C ARG A 146 -23.01 8.68 -31.06
N VAL A 147 -23.79 7.67 -30.68
CA VAL A 147 -24.61 6.86 -31.60
C VAL A 147 -26.03 7.44 -31.80
N CYS A 148 -26.46 8.41 -30.98
CA CYS A 148 -27.79 9.02 -31.06
C CYS A 148 -27.82 10.43 -31.67
N VAL A 149 -26.99 10.72 -32.68
CA VAL A 149 -27.21 11.90 -33.54
C VAL A 149 -28.08 11.46 -34.73
N THR A 150 -29.39 11.40 -34.54
CA THR A 150 -30.31 11.30 -35.66
C THR A 150 -30.26 12.61 -36.45
N LYS A 151 -29.85 12.55 -37.73
CA LYS A 151 -30.04 13.69 -38.64
C LYS A 151 -31.53 14.05 -38.66
N PRO A 152 -31.92 15.32 -38.52
CA PRO A 152 -33.32 15.70 -38.63
C PRO A 152 -33.85 15.25 -40.00
N SER A 153 -34.98 14.54 -40.01
CA SER A 153 -35.60 14.07 -41.24
C SER A 153 -35.96 15.27 -42.11
N ARG A 154 -35.50 15.24 -43.36
CA ARG A 154 -35.70 16.29 -44.35
C ARG A 154 -37.10 16.17 -44.94
N SER A 155 -38.13 16.34 -44.12
CA SER A 155 -39.52 16.34 -44.58
C SER A 155 -40.37 17.21 -43.67
N GLN A 156 -40.14 18.51 -43.75
CA GLN A 156 -41.14 19.56 -43.48
C GLN A 156 -40.53 20.88 -43.93
N GLY A 157 -40.79 21.24 -45.19
CA GLY A 157 -40.78 22.64 -45.56
C GLY A 157 -42.02 23.26 -44.92
N LEU A 158 -41.84 24.20 -44.00
CA LEU A 158 -42.67 25.40 -43.77
C LEU A 158 -42.28 26.04 -42.43
N HIS A 159 -41.82 27.29 -42.53
CA HIS A 159 -41.83 28.33 -41.49
C HIS A 159 -40.96 28.14 -40.23
N TRP A 160 -39.78 28.76 -40.23
CA TRP A 160 -38.91 28.91 -39.06
C TRP A 160 -39.51 29.88 -38.02
N ARG A 161 -40.13 29.35 -36.95
CA ARG A 161 -40.27 30.11 -35.70
C ARG A 161 -39.08 29.77 -34.81
N LYS A 162 -38.28 30.79 -34.44
CA LYS A 162 -37.29 30.68 -33.36
C LYS A 162 -38.02 30.29 -32.08
N SER A 163 -37.96 29.03 -31.65
CA SER A 163 -38.44 28.63 -30.33
C SER A 163 -37.74 27.35 -29.87
N SER A 164 -36.97 27.52 -28.81
CA SER A 164 -36.72 26.55 -27.73
C SER A 164 -36.09 25.22 -28.11
N ILE A 165 -34.80 25.09 -27.76
CA ILE A 165 -34.22 23.77 -27.46
C ILE A 165 -34.97 23.24 -26.23
N SER A 166 -35.93 22.34 -26.45
CA SER A 166 -36.56 21.59 -25.38
C SER A 166 -35.71 20.34 -25.10
N VAL A 167 -34.88 20.38 -24.06
CA VAL A 167 -34.29 19.16 -23.49
C VAL A 167 -35.35 18.51 -22.62
N THR A 168 -36.23 17.73 -23.23
CA THR A 168 -37.26 16.97 -22.50
C THR A 168 -36.83 15.52 -22.38
N GLY A 169 -36.62 15.07 -21.15
CA GLY A 169 -36.88 13.69 -20.77
C GLY A 169 -35.68 12.76 -20.69
N ILE A 170 -35.36 12.38 -19.47
CA ILE A 170 -34.67 11.13 -19.09
C ILE A 170 -35.29 9.98 -19.90
N GLN A 171 -34.53 9.40 -20.83
CA GLN A 171 -35.03 8.31 -21.68
C GLN A 171 -34.92 6.97 -20.94
N ALA A 172 -36.07 6.39 -20.65
CA ALA A 172 -36.26 5.01 -20.19
C ALA A 172 -35.67 3.98 -21.20
N PRO A 173 -35.36 2.75 -20.76
CA PRO A 173 -34.59 1.79 -21.53
C PRO A 173 -35.31 1.36 -22.82
N CYS A 174 -34.54 1.36 -23.90
CA CYS A 174 -34.94 0.91 -25.23
C CYS A 174 -35.41 -0.55 -25.15
N SER A 175 -36.73 -0.78 -25.23
CA SER A 175 -37.27 -2.12 -25.42
C SER A 175 -38.24 -2.11 -26.61
N ARG A 176 -38.00 -3.09 -27.49
CA ARG A 176 -38.83 -3.60 -28.59
C ARG A 176 -38.64 -2.99 -29.99
N ARG A 177 -37.89 -3.79 -30.77
CA ARG A 177 -38.23 -4.27 -32.13
C ARG A 177 -38.07 -3.24 -33.27
N CYS A 178 -36.82 -3.08 -33.72
CA CYS A 178 -36.54 -2.62 -35.07
C CYS A 178 -36.91 -3.73 -36.08
N LEU A 179 -37.98 -3.54 -36.84
CA LEU A 179 -38.26 -4.26 -38.07
C LEU A 179 -38.01 -3.27 -39.23
N GLY A 180 -37.08 -3.62 -40.12
CA GLY A 180 -36.85 -2.91 -41.39
C GLY A 180 -35.64 -1.98 -41.40
N CYS A 181 -34.44 -2.54 -41.57
CA CYS A 181 -33.31 -1.83 -42.16
C CYS A 181 -33.18 -2.29 -43.62
N GLU A 182 -33.70 -1.52 -44.57
CA GLU A 182 -33.25 -1.61 -45.97
C GLU A 182 -32.10 -0.63 -46.20
N PRO A 183 -31.04 -1.01 -46.94
CA PRO A 183 -29.94 -0.10 -47.27
C PRO A 183 -30.31 0.71 -48.51
N MET A 184 -30.57 2.01 -48.37
CA MET A 184 -30.69 2.91 -49.53
C MET A 184 -29.38 3.67 -49.82
N ALA A 185 -29.03 3.61 -51.10
CA ALA A 185 -27.75 3.97 -51.71
C ALA A 185 -27.31 5.42 -51.51
N VAL A 186 -25.98 5.60 -51.44
CA VAL A 186 -25.32 6.91 -51.45
C VAL A 186 -25.32 7.46 -52.88
N THR A 187 -26.21 8.40 -53.19
CA THR A 187 -26.05 9.27 -54.38
C THR A 187 -25.48 10.63 -53.99
N ARG A 188 -24.26 10.86 -54.47
CA ARG A 188 -23.45 12.09 -54.44
C ARG A 188 -24.21 13.27 -55.06
N TRP A 189 -24.46 14.33 -54.29
CA TRP A 189 -25.08 15.56 -54.79
C TRP A 189 -24.04 16.60 -55.22
N ARG A 190 -24.17 17.06 -56.47
CA ARG A 190 -23.34 18.07 -57.15
C ARG A 190 -24.04 19.43 -57.01
N SER A 191 -23.40 20.43 -56.41
CA SER A 191 -23.96 21.78 -56.24
C SER A 191 -23.90 22.58 -57.54
N LYS A 192 -25.03 23.15 -57.99
CA LYS A 192 -25.10 24.19 -59.03
C LYS A 192 -25.39 25.53 -58.35
N ASN A 193 -24.38 26.39 -58.25
CA ASN A 193 -24.56 27.79 -57.85
C ASN A 193 -25.00 28.61 -59.07
N SER A 194 -26.17 29.26 -58.96
CA SER A 194 -26.65 30.26 -59.90
C SER A 194 -26.36 31.65 -59.33
N THR A 195 -25.34 32.31 -59.87
CA THR A 195 -25.03 33.72 -59.62
C THR A 195 -25.97 34.60 -60.44
N ARG A 196 -26.82 35.41 -59.80
CA ARG A 196 -27.47 36.57 -60.45
C ARG A 196 -26.99 37.87 -59.82
N ARG A 197 -26.37 38.68 -60.68
CA ARG A 197 -25.92 40.06 -60.51
C ARG A 197 -27.04 40.98 -60.02
N ILE A 198 -26.68 41.92 -59.15
CA ILE A 198 -27.39 43.17 -58.95
C ILE A 198 -26.44 44.26 -59.48
N HIS A 199 -26.91 45.05 -60.45
CA HIS A 199 -26.30 46.27 -60.96
C HIS A 199 -27.36 47.37 -60.93
N LEU A 200 -26.88 48.62 -60.97
CA LEU A 200 -27.56 49.93 -61.06
C LEU A 200 -27.49 50.68 -59.73
N ALA A 201 -27.05 51.94 -59.67
CA ALA A 201 -26.50 52.85 -60.68
C ALA A 201 -25.77 53.96 -59.92
#